data_AF-A0A537TX99-F1
#
_entry.id   AF-A0A537TX99-F1
#
_cell.length_a   1.000
_cell.length_b   1.000
_cell.length_c   1.000
_cell.angle_alpha   90.00
_cell.angle_beta   90.00
_cell.angle_gamma   90.00
#
_symmetry.space_group_name_H-M   'P 1'
#
loop_
_entity.id
_entity.type
_entity.pdbx_description
1 polymer ?
#
loop_
_entity_poly.entity_id
_entity_poly.type
_entity_poly.pdbx_seq_one_letter_code
_entity_poly.pdbx_strand_id
1 'polypeptide(L)' 'MSHWAEYDYVVINTDIDRAFAEVQTILAAERLKRERQTGLSDFVRRLQAQL' A
#
# COMPACT_ATOMS: atom_id res chain seq x y z
N MET A 1 -7.25 -12.74 -25.08
CA MET A 1 -7.60 -11.77 -24.02
C MET A 1 -7.08 -12.32 -22.70
N SER A 2 -5.81 -12.09 -22.38
CA SER A 2 -5.17 -12.77 -21.24
C SER A 2 -3.90 -12.00 -20.83
N HIS A 3 -3.89 -11.40 -19.64
CA HIS A 3 -2.73 -10.84 -18.91
C HIS A 3 -3.15 -10.31 -17.52
N TRP A 4 -4.46 -10.23 -17.24
CA TRP A 4 -4.97 -9.70 -15.96
C TRP A 4 -4.53 -10.51 -14.73
N ALA A 5 -4.18 -11.79 -14.90
CA ALA A 5 -3.74 -12.68 -13.82
C ALA A 5 -2.33 -12.36 -13.30
N GLU A 6 -1.57 -11.50 -14.00
CA GLU A 6 -0.21 -11.11 -13.61
C GLU A 6 -0.17 -9.84 -12.75
N TYR A 7 -1.30 -9.14 -12.61
CA TYR A 7 -1.37 -7.94 -11.79
C TYR A 7 -1.67 -8.27 -10.33
N ASP A 8 -0.97 -7.60 -9.42
CA ASP A 8 -1.21 -7.71 -7.99
C ASP A 8 -2.62 -7.22 -7.60
N TYR A 9 -3.14 -6.23 -8.34
CA TYR A 9 -4.49 -5.68 -8.15
C TYR A 9 -5.14 -5.34 -9.49
N VAL A 10 -6.46 -5.54 -9.56
CA VAL A 10 -7.29 -5.13 -10.70
C VAL A 10 -8.48 -4.34 -10.16
N VAL A 11 -8.68 -3.13 -10.71
CA VAL A 11 -9.81 -2.25 -10.38
C VAL A 11 -10.75 -2.19 -11.58
N ILE A 12 -12.03 -2.47 -11.37
CA ILE A 12 -13.05 -2.42 -12.42
C ILE A 12 -13.75 -1.07 -12.35
N ASN A 13 -13.51 -0.21 -13.33
CA ASN A 13 -14.10 1.11 -13.41
C ASN A 13 -15.57 1.05 -13.88
N THR A 14 -16.48 0.72 -12.96
CA THR A 14 -17.94 0.82 -13.14
C THR A 14 -18.50 2.18 -12.74
N ASP A 15 -17.80 2.86 -11.82
CA ASP A 15 -18.06 4.21 -11.33
C ASP A 15 -16.71 4.87 -11.02
N ILE A 16 -16.53 6.11 -11.46
CA ILE A 16 -15.24 6.78 -11.43
C ILE A 16 -14.79 7.14 -10.01
N ASP A 17 -15.71 7.61 -9.17
CA ASP A 17 -15.40 8.04 -7.81
C ASP A 17 -15.04 6.82 -6.96
N ARG A 18 -15.79 5.73 -7.13
CA ARG A 18 -15.50 4.46 -6.48
C ARG A 18 -14.17 3.86 -6.91
N ALA A 19 -13.92 3.77 -8.23
CA ALA A 19 -12.68 3.20 -8.74
C ALA A 19 -11.46 4.02 -8.28
N PHE A 20 -11.59 5.33 -8.22
CA PHE A 20 -10.55 6.20 -7.69
C PHE A 20 -10.28 5.95 -6.20
N ALA A 21 -11.33 5.83 -5.39
CA ALA A 21 -11.21 5.51 -3.97
C ALA A 21 -10.54 4.13 -3.73
N GLU A 22 -10.87 3.12 -4.56
CA GLU A 22 -10.25 1.80 -4.53
C GLU A 22 -8.74 1.88 -4.83
N VAL A 23 -8.33 2.62 -5.86
CA VAL A 23 -6.90 2.85 -6.18
C VAL A 23 -6.19 3.60 -5.05
N GLN A 24 -6.80 4.64 -4.47
CA GLN A 24 -6.21 5.36 -3.34
C GLN A 24 -6.01 4.44 -2.12
N THR A 25 -6.97 3.55 -1.87
CA THR A 25 -6.91 2.59 -0.76
C THR A 25 -5.75 1.61 -0.97
N ILE A 26 -5.60 1.06 -2.18
CA ILE A 26 -4.47 0.18 -2.54
C ILE A 26 -3.15 0.91 -2.29
N LEU A 27 -3.01 2.15 -2.79
CA LEU A 27 -1.79 2.94 -2.61
C LEU A 27 -1.48 3.21 -1.13
N ALA A 28 -2.50 3.51 -0.33
CA ALA A 28 -2.33 3.73 1.11
C ALA A 28 -1.86 2.45 1.81
N ALA A 29 -2.47 1.30 1.52
CA ALA A 29 -2.08 0.01 2.07
C ALA A 29 -0.64 -0.39 1.68
N GLU A 30 -0.27 -0.24 0.40
CA GLU A 30 1.07 -0.51 -0.09
C GLU A 30 2.13 0.36 0.61
N ARG A 31 1.82 1.63 0.85
CA ARG A 31 2.72 2.53 1.60
C ARG A 31 2.93 2.08 3.04
N LEU A 32 1.92 1.50 3.69
CA LEU A 32 2.04 1.02 5.07
C LEU A 32 2.83 -0.29 5.20
N LYS A 33 3.13 -0.98 4.10
CA LYS A 33 3.95 -2.20 4.15
C LYS A 33 5.31 -1.91 4.79
N ARG A 34 5.69 -2.73 5.77
CA ARG A 34 6.95 -2.63 6.52
C ARG A 34 8.18 -2.45 5.63
N GLU A 35 8.24 -3.17 4.51
CA GLU A 35 9.34 -3.10 3.54
C GLU A 35 9.50 -1.72 2.88
N ARG A 36 8.42 -0.94 2.81
CA ARG A 36 8.41 0.43 2.25
C ARG A 36 8.59 1.52 3.31
N GLN A 37 8.58 1.14 4.59
CA GLN A 37 8.74 2.06 5.72
C GLN A 37 10.23 2.29 6.00
N THR A 38 10.87 3.10 5.14
CA THR A 38 12.29 3.45 5.28
C THR A 38 12.56 4.09 6.65
N GLY A 39 13.59 3.60 7.34
CA GLY A 39 13.98 4.12 8.66
C GLY A 39 13.12 3.59 9.83
N LEU A 40 12.17 2.68 9.58
CA LEU A 40 11.35 2.08 10.64
C LEU A 40 12.19 1.37 11.71
N SER A 41 13.20 0.62 11.30
CA SER A 41 14.10 -0.07 12.24
C SER A 41 14.83 0.91 13.16
N ASP A 42 15.30 2.03 12.62
CA ASP A 42 15.96 3.07 13.42
C ASP A 42 14.98 3.79 14.35
N PHE A 43 13.76 4.04 13.87
CA PHE A 43 12.69 4.60 14.68
C PHE A 43 12.37 3.71 15.88
N VAL A 44 12.17 2.40 15.67
CA VAL A 44 11.88 1.44 16.74
C VAL A 44 13.04 1.35 17.74
N ARG A 45 14.29 1.30 17.25
CA ARG A 45 15.48 1.28 18.11
C ARG A 45 15.56 2.51 19.02
N ARG A 46 15.27 3.71 18.51
CA ARG A 46 15.24 4.94 19.31
C ARG A 46 14.14 4.92 20.38
N LEU A 47 12.95 4.41 20.03
CA LEU A 47 11.84 4.29 20.98
C LEU A 47 12.17 3.34 22.13
N GLN A 48 12.80 2.20 21.83
CA GLN A 48 13.22 1.24 22.86
C GLN A 48 14.28 1.79 23.80
N ALA A 49 15.16 2.68 23.34
CA ALA A 49 16.19 3.30 24.17
C ALA A 49 15.66 4.39 25.12
N GLN A 50 14.39 4.79 25.00
CA GLN A 50 13.74 5.80 25.85
C GLN A 50 12.88 5.20 26.97
N LEU A 51 12.77 3.86 27.02
CA LEU A 51 12.07 3.09 28.05
C LEU A 51 13.07 2.51 29.05
#